data_AF-I1NK71-F1
#
_entry.id   AF-I1NK71-F1
#
_cell.length_a   1.000
_cell.length_b   1.000
_cell.length_c   1.000
_cell.angle_alpha   90.00
_cell.angle_beta   90.00
_cell.angle_gamma   90.00
#
_symmetry.space_group_name_H-M   'P 1'
#
loop_
_entity.id
_entity.type
_entity.pdbx_description
1 polymer ?
#
loop_
_entity_poly.entity_id
_entity_poly.type
_entity_poly.pdbx_seq_one_letter_code
_entity_poly.pdbx_strand_id
1 'polypeptide(L)'
;MAGREDAAAAAAAGVTDEAKLCNLMEQEVSEDEYVQVGGVLERRKRKATVTPGKLQISKIETPHKLQISEVQTPHQLQISEVEIKSKEVQALVLAQDSQRISQENENLRLQLALKTKELEHEENQKLRLQLELKNKDIESLKKQNDELKAEIEYYKKTTKPPRVARRCRWCEEYTTHDYRNCPQRRSY
;
A
#
# COMPACT_ATOMS: atom_id res chain seq x y z
N MET A 1 -49.20 -3.17 -4.14
CA MET A 1 -48.65 -4.53 -4.27
C MET A 1 -47.14 -4.41 -4.20
N ALA A 2 -46.57 -4.99 -3.14
CA ALA A 2 -45.16 -5.26 -2.82
C ALA A 2 -44.11 -4.23 -3.31
N GLY A 3 -43.45 -3.47 -2.45
CA GLY A 3 -42.93 -3.87 -1.14
C GLY A 3 -41.61 -4.61 -1.35
N ARG A 4 -40.52 -3.91 -1.03
CA ARG A 4 -39.13 -4.37 -1.15
C ARG A 4 -38.94 -5.71 -0.45
N GLU A 5 -38.43 -6.69 -1.19
CA GLU A 5 -37.95 -7.95 -0.66
C GLU A 5 -36.44 -7.87 -0.41
N ASP A 6 -36.07 -8.46 0.72
CA ASP A 6 -34.72 -8.63 1.23
C ASP A 6 -33.84 -9.46 0.28
N ALA A 7 -32.59 -9.02 0.10
CA ALA A 7 -31.51 -9.89 -0.33
C ALA A 7 -30.22 -9.46 0.37
N ALA A 8 -30.03 -10.04 1.56
CA ALA A 8 -28.72 -10.17 2.18
C ALA A 8 -27.83 -11.13 1.37
N ALA A 9 -26.52 -10.96 1.54
CA ALA A 9 -25.43 -11.86 1.14
C ALA A 9 -24.89 -11.76 -0.30
N ALA A 10 -23.99 -10.78 -0.49
CA ALA A 10 -22.80 -10.96 -1.31
C ALA A 10 -21.68 -10.04 -0.77
N ALA A 11 -21.03 -10.48 0.31
CA ALA A 11 -19.79 -9.88 0.79
C ALA A 11 -18.65 -10.26 -0.15
N ALA A 12 -18.37 -9.40 -1.13
CA ALA A 12 -17.22 -9.51 -2.00
C ALA A 12 -16.12 -8.55 -1.53
N ALA A 13 -15.01 -9.16 -1.12
CA ALA A 13 -13.62 -8.70 -1.25
C ALA A 13 -13.29 -7.23 -0.93
N GLY A 14 -12.59 -7.04 0.19
CA GLY A 14 -11.91 -5.79 0.51
C GLY A 14 -11.04 -5.92 1.76
N VAL A 15 -10.26 -7.00 1.86
CA VAL A 15 -9.27 -7.18 2.94
C VAL A 15 -7.99 -6.49 2.53
N THR A 16 -7.86 -5.24 2.98
CA THR A 16 -6.62 -4.53 3.35
C THR A 16 -5.29 -5.21 2.94
N ASP A 17 -4.71 -4.73 1.84
CA ASP A 17 -3.38 -5.10 1.33
C ASP A 17 -2.21 -4.43 2.10
N GLU A 18 -2.28 -4.35 3.43
CA GLU A 18 -1.16 -3.84 4.25
C GLU A 18 -0.58 -4.88 5.23
N ALA A 19 -1.21 -6.04 5.41
CA ALA A 19 -0.71 -7.09 6.32
C ALA A 19 0.15 -8.17 5.65
N LYS A 20 0.34 -8.12 4.32
CA LYS A 20 1.14 -9.12 3.57
C LYS A 20 2.57 -8.67 3.24
N LEU A 21 2.94 -7.44 3.55
CA LEU A 21 4.27 -6.90 3.22
C LEU A 21 5.31 -7.06 4.34
N CYS A 22 4.93 -7.62 5.50
CA CYS A 22 5.83 -7.81 6.64
C CYS A 22 6.47 -9.20 6.76
N ASN A 23 6.34 -10.09 5.77
CA ASN A 23 6.84 -11.49 5.86
C ASN A 23 7.75 -11.94 4.70
N LEU A 24 8.43 -11.02 4.01
CA LEU A 24 9.25 -11.36 2.83
C LEU A 24 10.74 -10.94 2.94
N MET A 25 11.29 -10.81 4.15
CA MET A 25 12.71 -10.49 4.34
C MET A 25 13.46 -11.35 5.38
N GLU A 26 13.07 -12.61 5.57
CA GLU A 26 13.91 -13.56 6.31
C GLU A 26 13.88 -14.94 5.66
N GLN A 27 14.58 -15.12 4.53
CA GLN A 27 14.85 -16.47 4.04
C GLN A 27 16.05 -16.57 3.08
N GLU A 28 17.27 -16.60 3.62
CA GLU A 28 18.46 -17.20 3.00
C GLU A 28 19.43 -17.56 4.14
N VAL A 29 20.17 -18.66 4.27
CA VAL A 29 20.43 -19.93 3.56
C VAL A 29 21.10 -20.83 4.62
N SER A 30 20.80 -22.13 4.65
CA SER A 30 21.65 -23.13 5.33
C SER A 30 21.38 -24.51 4.72
N GLU A 31 22.09 -24.82 3.64
CA GLU A 31 22.20 -26.19 3.11
C GLU A 31 23.16 -26.98 4.00
N ASP A 32 22.70 -28.11 4.55
CA ASP A 32 23.54 -29.27 4.85
C ASP A 32 22.64 -30.47 5.18
N GLU A 33 22.26 -31.21 4.13
CA GLU A 33 21.71 -32.56 4.23
C GLU A 33 22.62 -33.51 3.43
N TYR A 34 23.45 -34.28 4.13
CA TYR A 34 23.94 -35.56 3.64
C TYR A 34 23.67 -36.65 4.67
N VAL A 35 22.82 -37.59 4.26
CA VAL A 35 22.48 -38.83 4.94
C VAL A 35 23.64 -39.82 4.85
N GLN A 36 23.99 -40.48 5.97
CA GLN A 36 24.49 -41.85 5.90
C GLN A 36 23.89 -42.73 7.00
N VAL A 37 23.08 -43.68 6.52
CA VAL A 37 22.48 -44.80 7.24
C VAL A 37 23.53 -45.90 7.43
N GLY A 38 23.55 -46.51 8.61
CA GLY A 38 24.01 -47.89 8.79
C GLY A 38 25.07 -48.07 9.87
N GLY A 39 24.67 -48.60 11.03
CA GLY A 39 25.63 -48.97 12.07
C GLY A 39 25.01 -49.31 13.41
N VAL A 40 24.16 -50.32 13.42
CA VAL A 40 23.61 -50.97 14.61
C VAL A 40 24.75 -51.41 15.54
N LEU A 41 24.71 -51.04 16.83
CA LEU A 41 24.69 -52.02 17.92
C LEU A 41 24.49 -51.38 19.31
N GLU A 42 23.46 -51.91 19.95
CA GLU A 42 22.94 -51.70 21.28
C GLU A 42 23.94 -51.86 22.45
N ARG A 43 23.62 -51.09 23.51
CA ARG A 43 23.52 -51.48 24.93
C ARG A 43 24.69 -52.28 25.52
N ARG A 44 25.27 -51.74 26.60
CA ARG A 44 25.03 -52.20 27.99
C ARG A 44 25.94 -51.47 28.99
N LYS A 45 25.32 -50.86 30.01
CA LYS A 45 25.94 -50.52 31.30
C LYS A 45 26.71 -51.73 31.85
N ARG A 46 27.91 -51.53 32.39
CA ARG A 46 28.48 -52.42 33.41
C ARG A 46 29.14 -51.61 34.53
N LYS A 47 28.82 -52.07 35.75
CA LYS A 47 29.24 -51.59 37.06
C LYS A 47 30.76 -51.61 37.21
N ALA A 48 31.27 -50.63 37.97
CA ALA A 48 32.60 -50.66 38.55
C ALA A 48 32.72 -51.81 39.55
N THR A 49 33.78 -52.61 39.41
CA THR A 49 34.32 -53.46 40.47
C THR A 49 35.81 -53.16 40.56
N VAL A 50 36.20 -52.51 41.65
CA VAL A 50 37.59 -52.21 42.02
C VAL A 50 38.13 -53.41 42.80
N THR A 51 39.29 -53.93 42.40
CA THR A 51 40.19 -54.65 43.30
C THR A 51 41.65 -54.38 42.92
N PRO A 52 42.52 -54.00 43.88
CA PRO A 52 43.85 -53.45 43.60
C PRO A 52 44.89 -54.57 43.51
N GLY A 53 45.73 -54.54 42.48
CA GLY A 53 46.74 -55.57 42.24
C GLY A 53 48.07 -54.97 41.79
N LYS A 54 48.83 -54.47 42.76
CA LYS A 54 50.29 -54.26 42.77
C LYS A 54 50.92 -53.58 41.55
N LEU A 55 51.22 -52.30 41.75
CA LEU A 55 52.26 -51.55 41.06
C LEU A 55 53.58 -52.35 41.03
N GLN A 56 54.10 -52.61 39.84
CA GLN A 56 55.52 -52.78 39.62
C GLN A 56 55.93 -51.90 38.43
N ILE A 57 56.59 -50.80 38.78
CA ILE A 57 57.22 -49.85 37.87
C ILE A 57 58.47 -50.53 37.32
N SER A 58 58.57 -50.73 36.01
CA SER A 58 59.87 -50.65 35.36
C SER A 58 59.76 -50.38 33.85
N LYS A 59 60.69 -49.53 33.41
CA LYS A 59 61.17 -49.26 32.06
C LYS A 59 60.45 -48.16 31.26
N ILE A 60 61.07 -46.99 31.41
CA ILE A 60 61.08 -45.79 30.57
C ILE A 60 61.27 -46.16 29.10
N GLU A 61 60.41 -45.63 28.22
CA GLU A 61 60.75 -45.10 26.88
C GLU A 61 59.47 -44.63 26.14
N THR A 62 59.20 -43.32 26.14
CA THR A 62 58.54 -42.62 25.04
C THR A 62 59.14 -41.21 24.90
N PRO A 63 59.49 -40.75 23.70
CA PRO A 63 59.93 -39.38 23.52
C PRO A 63 58.70 -38.47 23.57
N HIS A 64 58.55 -37.69 24.64
CA HIS A 64 57.70 -36.51 24.58
C HIS A 64 58.34 -35.53 23.59
N LYS A 65 57.79 -35.46 22.36
CA LYS A 65 57.95 -34.28 21.51
C LYS A 65 57.25 -33.13 22.24
N LEU A 66 58.00 -32.38 23.03
CA LEU A 66 57.58 -31.05 23.45
C LEU A 66 57.54 -30.22 22.16
N GLN A 67 56.34 -29.92 21.67
CA GLN A 67 56.16 -28.82 20.72
C GLN A 67 56.59 -27.56 21.47
N ILE A 68 57.79 -27.08 21.17
CA ILE A 68 58.23 -25.77 21.61
C ILE A 68 57.34 -24.79 20.85
N SER A 69 56.39 -24.17 21.54
CA SER A 69 55.62 -23.05 21.00
C SER A 69 56.60 -22.00 20.51
N GLU A 70 56.45 -21.53 19.26
CA GLU A 70 57.26 -20.42 18.77
C GLU A 70 57.11 -19.22 19.72
N VAL A 71 58.21 -18.84 20.38
CA VAL A 71 58.26 -17.66 21.24
C VAL A 71 58.44 -16.46 20.33
N GLN A 72 57.42 -15.63 20.22
CA GLN A 72 57.49 -14.40 19.43
C GLN A 72 58.60 -13.49 19.94
N THR A 73 59.37 -12.94 19.01
CA THR A 73 60.42 -11.96 19.35
C THR A 73 59.78 -10.63 19.76
N PRO A 74 60.44 -9.82 20.62
CA PRO A 74 59.89 -8.54 21.07
C PRO A 74 59.42 -7.61 19.94
N HIS A 75 60.07 -7.65 18.77
CA HIS A 75 59.70 -6.86 17.59
C HIS A 75 58.39 -7.34 16.94
N GLN A 76 58.09 -8.64 16.95
CA GLN A 76 56.83 -9.18 16.40
C GLN A 76 55.62 -8.79 17.25
N LEU A 77 55.80 -8.71 18.57
CA LEU A 77 54.77 -8.24 19.50
C LEU A 77 54.45 -6.75 19.26
N GLN A 78 55.48 -5.92 19.02
CA GLN A 78 55.30 -4.49 18.72
C GLN A 78 54.56 -4.25 17.39
N ILE A 79 54.87 -5.00 16.34
CA ILE A 79 54.16 -4.91 15.05
C ILE A 79 52.68 -5.28 15.24
N SER A 80 52.40 -6.38 15.92
CA SER A 80 51.03 -6.84 16.20
C SER A 80 50.23 -5.80 16.98
N GLU A 81 50.85 -5.15 17.97
CA GLU A 81 50.22 -4.10 18.76
C GLU A 81 49.88 -2.85 17.92
N VAL A 82 50.76 -2.45 17.00
CA VAL A 82 50.51 -1.33 16.08
C VAL A 82 49.40 -1.68 15.09
N GLU A 83 49.37 -2.90 14.57
CA GLU A 83 48.30 -3.37 13.67
C GLU A 83 46.94 -3.42 14.37
N ILE A 84 46.89 -3.85 15.63
CA ILE A 84 45.67 -3.85 16.45
C ILE A 84 45.19 -2.40 16.64
N LYS A 85 46.06 -1.50 17.06
CA LYS A 85 45.73 -0.07 17.21
C LYS A 85 45.28 0.57 15.90
N SER A 86 45.88 0.20 14.77
CA SER A 86 45.47 0.67 13.45
C SER A 86 44.06 0.22 13.08
N LYS A 87 43.72 -1.04 13.37
CA LYS A 87 42.36 -1.58 13.13
C LYS A 87 41.33 -0.94 14.06
N GLU A 88 41.68 -0.67 15.31
CA GLU A 88 40.81 0.03 16.27
C GLU A 88 40.50 1.46 15.80
N VAL A 89 41.51 2.21 15.36
CA VAL A 89 41.32 3.56 14.80
C VAL A 89 40.43 3.51 13.57
N GLN A 90 40.62 2.54 12.67
CA GLN A 90 39.78 2.39 11.48
C GLN A 90 38.33 2.05 11.85
N ALA A 91 38.11 1.18 12.82
CA ALA A 91 36.77 0.84 13.32
C ALA A 91 36.06 2.05 13.95
N LEU A 92 36.79 2.88 14.70
CA LEU A 92 36.24 4.10 15.30
C LEU A 92 35.80 5.12 14.23
N VAL A 93 36.62 5.31 13.18
CA VAL A 93 36.27 6.19 12.06
C VAL A 93 35.01 5.68 11.34
N LEU A 94 34.94 4.38 11.05
CA LEU A 94 33.76 3.77 10.41
C LEU A 94 32.50 3.90 11.28
N ALA A 95 32.63 3.73 12.60
CA ALA A 95 31.52 3.90 13.53
C ALA A 95 31.03 5.36 13.56
N GLN A 96 31.95 6.32 13.56
CA GLN A 96 31.62 7.75 13.51
C GLN A 96 30.94 8.14 12.18
N ASP A 97 31.46 7.65 11.06
CA ASP A 97 30.86 7.89 9.75
C ASP A 97 29.47 7.25 9.65
N SER A 98 29.30 6.02 10.15
CA SER A 98 28.01 5.33 10.22
C SER A 98 26.98 6.14 11.04
N GLN A 99 27.39 6.68 12.19
CA GLN A 99 26.54 7.53 13.01
C GLN A 99 26.14 8.82 12.28
N ARG A 100 27.09 9.49 11.63
CA ARG A 100 26.81 10.71 10.84
C ARG A 100 25.81 10.43 9.71
N ILE A 101 26.07 9.37 8.93
CA ILE A 101 25.20 8.95 7.83
C ILE A 101 23.79 8.60 8.34
N SER A 102 23.70 7.91 9.47
CA SER A 102 22.40 7.56 10.08
C SER A 102 21.61 8.82 10.47
N GLN A 103 22.27 9.83 11.05
CA GLN A 103 21.62 11.09 11.40
C GLN A 103 21.17 11.88 10.17
N GLU A 104 22.01 11.96 9.13
CA GLU A 104 21.66 12.60 7.86
C GLU A 104 20.45 11.91 7.21
N ASN A 105 20.42 10.58 7.19
CA ASN A 105 19.28 9.82 6.67
C ASN A 105 17.99 10.09 7.44
N GLU A 106 18.06 10.17 8.77
CA GLU A 106 16.89 10.48 9.58
C GLU A 106 16.38 11.90 9.32
N ASN A 107 17.30 12.88 9.20
CA ASN A 107 16.95 14.24 8.83
C ASN A 107 16.30 14.31 7.44
N LEU A 108 16.82 13.57 6.45
CA LEU A 108 16.25 13.51 5.11
C LEU A 108 14.86 12.87 5.13
N ARG A 109 14.65 11.80 5.91
CA ARG A 109 13.32 11.19 6.11
C ARG A 109 12.32 12.19 6.68
N LEU A 110 12.73 12.96 7.69
CA LEU A 110 11.88 14.00 8.29
C LEU A 110 11.55 15.10 7.28
N GLN A 111 12.53 15.58 6.50
CA GLN A 111 12.30 16.57 5.46
C GLN A 111 11.35 16.06 4.38
N LEU A 112 11.52 14.81 3.92
CA LEU A 112 10.62 14.19 2.96
C LEU A 112 9.20 14.08 3.53
N ALA A 113 9.04 13.64 4.78
CA ALA A 113 7.73 13.53 5.41
C ALA A 113 7.03 14.89 5.52
N LEU A 114 7.76 15.95 5.88
CA LEU A 114 7.23 17.31 5.89
C LEU A 114 6.84 17.79 4.50
N LYS A 115 7.72 17.61 3.51
CA LYS A 115 7.48 18.04 2.13
C LYS A 115 6.30 17.33 1.49
N THR A 116 6.14 16.03 1.75
CA THR A 116 4.98 15.26 1.29
C THR A 116 3.68 15.83 1.88
N LYS A 117 3.64 16.12 3.19
CA LYS A 117 2.47 16.72 3.83
C LYS A 117 2.15 18.12 3.31
N GLU A 118 3.17 18.93 3.03
CA GLU A 118 2.99 20.25 2.41
C GLU A 118 2.34 20.13 1.03
N LEU A 119 2.86 19.26 0.16
CA LEU A 119 2.32 19.05 -1.18
C LEU A 119 0.88 18.51 -1.13
N GLU A 120 0.62 17.52 -0.28
CA GLU A 120 -0.73 17.00 -0.06
C GLU A 120 -1.69 18.11 0.41
N HIS A 121 -1.23 18.99 1.30
CA HIS A 121 -2.04 20.09 1.78
C HIS A 121 -2.33 21.11 0.67
N GLU A 122 -1.34 21.49 -0.12
CA GLU A 122 -1.48 22.42 -1.26
C GLU A 122 -2.44 21.86 -2.33
N GLU A 123 -2.32 20.59 -2.69
CA GLU A 123 -3.22 19.94 -3.64
C GLU A 123 -4.67 19.89 -3.10
N ASN A 124 -4.84 19.53 -1.83
CA ASN A 124 -6.15 19.52 -1.18
C ASN A 124 -6.77 20.92 -1.13
N GLN A 125 -5.98 21.96 -0.85
CA GLN A 125 -6.46 23.35 -0.88
C GLN A 125 -6.92 23.75 -2.30
N LYS A 126 -6.13 23.42 -3.33
CA LYS A 126 -6.47 23.70 -4.72
C LYS A 126 -7.77 23.02 -5.13
N LEU A 127 -7.95 21.74 -4.78
CA LEU A 127 -9.18 20.99 -5.05
C LEU A 127 -10.39 21.60 -4.33
N ARG A 128 -10.23 22.02 -3.06
CA ARG A 128 -11.30 22.70 -2.30
C ARG A 128 -11.77 23.98 -2.98
N LEU A 129 -10.83 24.83 -3.42
CA LEU A 129 -11.16 26.06 -4.13
C LEU A 129 -11.86 25.79 -5.47
N GLN A 130 -11.39 24.78 -6.21
CA GLN A 130 -12.03 24.38 -7.46
C GLN A 130 -13.45 23.86 -7.24
N LEU A 131 -13.68 23.06 -6.20
CA LEU A 131 -15.01 22.58 -5.83
C LEU A 131 -15.93 23.73 -5.43
N GLU A 132 -15.44 24.72 -4.69
CA GLU A 132 -16.22 25.90 -4.31
C GLU A 132 -16.66 26.70 -5.55
N LEU A 133 -15.77 26.91 -6.51
CA LEU A 133 -16.11 27.56 -7.78
C LEU A 133 -17.15 26.76 -8.56
N LYS A 134 -16.97 25.44 -8.67
CA LYS A 134 -17.95 24.58 -9.35
C LYS A 134 -19.31 24.56 -8.65
N ASN A 135 -19.35 24.64 -7.33
CA ASN A 135 -20.60 24.74 -6.58
C ASN A 135 -21.32 26.07 -6.88
N LYS A 136 -20.59 27.19 -6.94
CA LYS A 136 -21.15 28.49 -7.34
C LYS A 136 -21.71 28.46 -8.77
N ASP A 137 -21.00 27.82 -9.71
CA ASP A 137 -21.49 27.63 -11.07
C ASP A 137 -22.79 26.81 -11.10
N ILE A 138 -22.84 25.71 -10.33
CA ILE A 138 -24.03 24.86 -10.22
C ILE A 138 -25.21 25.64 -9.63
N GLU A 139 -25.00 26.43 -8.60
CA GLU A 139 -26.04 27.27 -7.98
C GLU A 139 -26.59 28.31 -8.97
N SER A 140 -25.71 28.98 -9.71
CA SER A 140 -26.09 29.94 -10.76
C SER A 140 -26.92 29.26 -11.86
N LEU A 141 -26.47 28.11 -12.36
CA LEU A 141 -27.18 27.34 -13.38
C LEU A 141 -28.52 26.80 -12.87
N LYS A 142 -28.61 26.40 -11.60
CA LYS A 142 -29.89 26.00 -10.99
C LYS A 142 -30.86 27.17 -10.99
N LYS A 143 -30.41 28.35 -10.58
CA LYS A 143 -31.24 29.56 -10.58
C LYS A 143 -31.74 29.90 -11.98
N GLN A 144 -30.86 29.91 -12.98
CA GLN A 144 -31.24 30.13 -14.38
C GLN A 144 -32.24 29.08 -14.89
N ASN A 145 -32.05 27.81 -14.53
CA ASN A 145 -32.99 26.75 -14.90
C ASN A 145 -34.36 26.96 -14.26
N ASP A 146 -34.42 27.39 -13.01
CA ASP A 146 -35.70 27.62 -12.33
C ASP A 146 -36.41 28.88 -12.85
N GLU A 147 -35.67 29.93 -13.23
CA GLU A 147 -36.19 31.09 -13.95
C GLU A 147 -36.79 30.69 -15.31
N LEU A 148 -36.08 29.90 -16.11
CA LEU A 148 -36.57 29.41 -17.41
C LEU A 148 -37.80 28.49 -17.25
N LYS A 149 -37.84 27.64 -16.21
CA LYS A 149 -39.04 26.83 -15.93
C LYS A 149 -40.24 27.71 -15.61
N ALA A 150 -40.05 28.75 -14.80
CA ALA A 150 -41.11 29.70 -14.46
C ALA A 150 -41.60 30.45 -15.71
N GLU A 151 -40.69 30.86 -16.58
CA GLU A 151 -41.03 31.51 -17.86
C GLU A 151 -41.80 30.56 -18.80
N ILE A 152 -41.37 29.30 -18.92
CA ILE A 152 -42.09 28.26 -19.67
C ILE A 152 -43.51 28.08 -19.11
N GLU A 153 -43.66 28.02 -17.78
CA GLU A 153 -44.97 27.88 -17.15
C GLU A 153 -45.86 29.11 -17.37
N TYR A 154 -45.29 30.30 -17.31
CA TYR A 154 -45.96 31.55 -17.62
C TYR A 154 -46.49 31.56 -19.06
N TYR A 155 -45.66 31.20 -20.05
CA TYR A 155 -46.11 31.12 -21.43
C TYR A 155 -47.15 30.03 -21.64
N LYS A 156 -47.03 28.86 -21.00
CA LYS A 156 -48.08 27.82 -21.05
C LYS A 156 -49.44 28.33 -20.57
N LYS A 157 -49.46 29.21 -19.56
CA LYS A 157 -50.71 29.78 -19.00
C LYS A 157 -51.27 30.92 -19.85
N THR A 158 -50.40 31.73 -20.45
CA THR A 158 -50.80 32.99 -21.12
C THR A 158 -50.95 32.86 -22.63
N THR A 159 -50.30 31.89 -23.27
CA THR A 159 -50.39 31.71 -24.72
C THR A 159 -51.73 31.06 -25.09
N LYS A 160 -52.41 31.66 -26.08
CA LYS A 160 -53.60 31.05 -26.66
C LYS A 160 -53.19 29.78 -27.39
N PRO A 161 -53.87 28.64 -27.17
CA PRO A 161 -53.60 27.43 -27.92
C PRO A 161 -53.67 27.72 -29.43
N PRO A 162 -52.73 27.19 -30.23
CA PRO A 162 -52.79 27.34 -31.66
C PRO A 162 -54.13 26.82 -32.19
N ARG A 163 -54.78 27.59 -33.07
CA ARG A 163 -56.05 27.16 -33.68
C ARG A 163 -55.77 25.98 -34.61
N VAL A 164 -56.23 24.80 -34.21
CA VAL A 164 -56.09 23.59 -35.02
C VAL A 164 -57.02 23.68 -36.23
N ALA A 165 -56.46 23.50 -37.43
CA ALA A 165 -57.23 23.38 -38.64
C ALA A 165 -58.06 22.09 -38.61
N ARG A 166 -59.34 22.19 -38.96
CA ARG A 166 -60.29 21.07 -39.04
C ARG A 166 -60.96 21.10 -40.40
N ARG A 167 -61.34 19.93 -40.91
CA ARG A 167 -62.12 19.86 -42.15
C ARG A 167 -63.48 20.51 -41.95
N CYS A 168 -63.77 21.57 -42.71
CA CYS A 168 -65.08 22.20 -42.71
C CYS A 168 -66.10 21.29 -43.41
N ARG A 169 -67.27 21.05 -42.81
CA ARG A 169 -68.30 20.19 -43.42
C ARG A 169 -69.00 20.82 -44.63
N TRP A 170 -68.77 22.11 -44.91
CA TRP A 170 -69.39 22.83 -46.02
C TRP A 170 -68.45 22.93 -47.22
N CYS A 171 -67.29 23.58 -47.04
CA CYS A 171 -66.31 23.76 -48.12
C CYS A 171 -65.30 22.61 -48.23
N GLU A 172 -65.36 21.62 -47.33
CA GLU A 172 -64.47 20.45 -47.28
C GLU A 172 -62.96 20.73 -47.10
N GLU A 173 -62.55 21.99 -46.96
CA GLU A 173 -61.17 22.39 -46.72
C GLU A 173 -60.77 22.27 -45.24
N TYR A 174 -59.49 21.95 -44.99
CA TYR A 174 -58.90 22.01 -43.65
C TYR A 174 -58.56 23.45 -43.29
N THR A 175 -59.41 24.06 -42.48
CA THR A 175 -59.31 25.48 -42.10
C THR A 175 -59.62 25.69 -40.62
N THR A 176 -59.46 26.90 -40.10
CA THR A 176 -59.72 27.21 -38.67
C THR A 176 -61.18 27.55 -38.37
N HIS A 177 -62.02 27.73 -39.40
CA HIS A 177 -63.46 27.96 -39.25
C HIS A 177 -64.23 26.63 -39.20
N ASP A 178 -65.42 26.61 -38.59
CA ASP A 178 -66.34 25.46 -38.68
C ASP A 178 -67.41 25.69 -39.75
N TYR A 179 -68.25 24.66 -39.93
CA TYR A 179 -69.45 24.71 -40.75
C TYR A 179 -70.34 25.93 -40.48
N ARG A 180 -70.51 26.35 -39.21
CA ARG A 180 -71.38 27.48 -38.86
C ARG A 180 -70.76 28.82 -39.26
N ASN A 181 -69.44 28.90 -39.22
CA ASN A 181 -68.66 30.09 -39.52
C ASN A 181 -67.99 30.05 -40.90
N CYS A 182 -68.42 29.15 -41.78
CA CYS A 182 -67.86 29.04 -43.12
C CYS A 182 -68.14 30.32 -43.92
N PRO A 183 -67.11 31.04 -44.41
CA PRO A 183 -67.29 32.27 -45.18
C PRO A 183 -68.11 32.03 -46.44
N GLN A 184 -67.82 30.93 -47.17
CA GLN A 184 -68.57 30.54 -48.36
C GLN A 184 -70.04 30.28 -48.06
N ARG A 185 -70.38 29.69 -46.91
CA ARG A 185 -71.77 29.45 -46.51
C ARG A 185 -72.50 30.74 -46.12
N ARG A 186 -71.80 31.71 -45.53
CA ARG A 186 -72.38 33.00 -45.12
C ARG A 186 -72.64 33.94 -46.29
N SER A 187 -72.00 33.69 -47.44
CA SER A 187 -72.18 34.46 -48.68
C SER A 187 -73.27 33.90 -49.61
N TYR A 188 -73.89 32.76 -49.25
CA TYR A 188 -75.10 32.22 -49.89
C TYR A 188 -76.33 32.53 -49.04
#